data_AF-A0A9E5FBP6-F1
#
_entry.id   AF-A0A9E5FBP6-F1
#
_cell.length_a   1.000
_cell.length_b   1.000
_cell.length_c   1.000
_cell.angle_alpha   90.00
_cell.angle_beta   90.00
_cell.angle_gamma   90.00
#
_symmetry.space_group_name_H-M   'P 1'
#
loop_
_entity.id
_entity.type
_entity.pdbx_description
1 polymer ?
#
loop_
_entity_poly.entity_id
_entity_poly.type
_entity_poly.pdbx_seq_one_letter_code
_entity_poly.pdbx_strand_id
1 'polypeptide(L)'
;MNHDEAMHLAGRGLAEALQAQTQEANAGLIPAVRDALEPHDANPGVGTPPMEAWEAASERLGWAGMAPPAAWGTLVLEAARVPHVVCAPGDYPQRLDVTALLKAPTAREESGGVVSAGLLESWAGQQKQPNNMVLAAGVLRVAGNRQAAAQMLQRAIADGAHSDHVANLQGALAFDAGDMKKAHACWTLLPEGPTRWHNLGLLAWLTGEPARELFTKARAGIDERDPWHHLAALYADVASD
;
A
#
# COMPACT_ATOMS: atom_id res chain seq x y z
N MET A 1 16.51 -17.32 -2.94
CA MET A 1 16.44 -16.04 -2.22
C MET A 1 15.19 -16.07 -1.36
N ASN A 2 15.33 -15.83 -0.05
CA ASN A 2 14.16 -15.74 0.84
C ASN A 2 13.53 -14.34 0.77
N HIS A 3 12.32 -14.16 1.33
CA HIS A 3 11.58 -12.90 1.28
C HIS A 3 12.37 -11.70 1.83
N ASP A 4 13.05 -11.88 2.97
CA ASP A 4 13.80 -10.81 3.61
C ASP A 4 15.04 -10.40 2.79
N GLU A 5 15.72 -11.36 2.16
CA GLU A 5 16.83 -11.11 1.24
C GLU A 5 16.38 -10.35 -0.01
N ALA A 6 15.24 -10.74 -0.59
CA ALA A 6 14.65 -10.09 -1.76
C ALA A 6 14.28 -8.63 -1.46
N MET A 7 13.59 -8.43 -0.32
CA MET A 7 13.26 -7.09 0.19
C MET A 7 14.53 -6.28 0.43
N HIS A 8 15.57 -6.85 1.04
CA HIS A 8 16.80 -6.12 1.33
C HIS A 8 17.60 -5.74 0.07
N LEU A 9 17.59 -6.56 -0.98
CA LEU A 9 18.24 -6.25 -2.26
C LEU A 9 17.49 -5.16 -3.04
N ALA A 10 16.18 -5.29 -3.20
CA ALA A 10 15.35 -4.26 -3.83
C ALA A 10 15.41 -2.94 -3.05
N GLY A 11 15.47 -3.03 -1.72
CA GLY A 11 15.63 -1.89 -0.83
C GLY A 11 16.91 -1.10 -1.05
N ARG A 12 18.03 -1.79 -1.24
CA ARG A 12 19.32 -1.15 -1.55
C ARG A 12 19.28 -0.44 -2.91
N GLY A 13 18.74 -1.07 -3.94
CA GLY A 13 18.60 -0.43 -5.26
C GLY A 13 17.74 0.83 -5.22
N LEU A 14 16.60 0.79 -4.51
CA LEU A 14 15.75 1.96 -4.31
C LEU A 14 16.43 3.06 -3.49
N ALA A 15 17.18 2.67 -2.46
CA ALA A 15 17.95 3.60 -1.64
C ALA A 15 19.01 4.35 -2.44
N GLU A 16 19.79 3.60 -3.22
CA GLU A 16 20.83 4.15 -4.09
C GLU A 16 20.24 5.07 -5.16
N ALA A 17 19.11 4.68 -5.77
CA ALA A 17 18.42 5.52 -6.75
C ALA A 17 17.87 6.81 -6.14
N LEU A 18 17.21 6.75 -4.97
CA LEU A 18 16.71 7.94 -4.27
C LEU A 18 17.86 8.86 -3.82
N GLN A 19 18.98 8.29 -3.39
CA GLN A 19 20.17 9.04 -3.02
C GLN A 19 20.83 9.70 -4.24
N ALA A 20 20.91 9.00 -5.37
CA ALA A 20 21.42 9.55 -6.63
C ALA A 20 20.53 10.70 -7.13
N GLN A 21 19.21 10.53 -7.14
CA GLN A 21 18.26 11.59 -7.51
C GLN A 21 18.38 12.82 -6.60
N THR A 22 18.54 12.60 -5.28
CA THR A 22 18.76 13.68 -4.31
C THR A 22 20.08 14.41 -4.58
N GLN A 23 21.15 13.69 -4.92
CA GLN A 23 22.45 14.27 -5.25
C GLN A 23 22.42 15.06 -6.57
N GLU A 24 21.76 14.54 -7.61
CA GLU A 24 21.59 15.21 -8.90
C GLU A 24 20.72 16.47 -8.80
N ALA A 25 19.64 16.42 -8.00
CA ALA A 25 18.81 17.57 -7.67
C ALA A 25 19.61 18.65 -6.92
N ASN A 26 20.42 18.25 -5.93
CA ASN A 26 21.27 19.17 -5.17
C ASN A 26 22.44 19.72 -5.98
N ALA A 27 22.89 19.01 -7.02
CA ALA A 27 23.93 19.46 -7.94
C ALA A 27 23.42 20.45 -9.00
N GLY A 28 22.11 20.75 -9.04
CA GLY A 28 21.51 21.63 -10.04
C GLY A 28 21.57 21.08 -11.46
N LEU A 29 21.84 19.78 -11.61
CA LEU A 29 22.05 19.11 -12.90
C LEU A 29 20.74 18.68 -13.60
N ILE A 30 19.59 18.96 -12.98
CA ILE A 30 18.27 18.68 -13.56
C ILE A 30 17.48 19.98 -13.71
N PRO A 31 17.50 20.64 -14.90
CA PRO A 31 16.71 21.85 -15.15
C PRO A 31 15.21 21.65 -15.41
N ALA A 32 14.61 20.46 -15.25
CA ALA A 32 13.22 20.24 -15.69
C ALA A 32 12.39 19.26 -14.84
N VAL A 33 12.90 18.77 -13.71
CA VAL A 33 12.12 17.92 -12.80
C VAL A 33 11.54 18.72 -11.63
N ARG A 34 12.02 19.93 -11.38
CA ARG A 34 11.44 20.80 -10.36
C ARG A 34 10.00 21.23 -10.69
N ASP A 35 9.63 21.25 -11.97
CA ASP A 35 8.28 21.60 -12.44
C ASP A 35 7.40 20.37 -12.72
N ALA A 36 8.00 19.18 -12.93
CA ALA A 36 7.28 17.90 -13.13
C ALA A 36 7.12 17.08 -11.82
N LEU A 37 7.96 17.39 -10.85
CA LEU A 37 7.97 16.99 -9.45
C LEU A 37 8.12 18.29 -8.65
N GLU A 38 7.23 19.26 -8.86
CA GLU A 38 6.77 19.94 -7.66
C GLU A 38 6.07 18.83 -6.88
N PRO A 39 6.58 18.42 -5.71
CA PRO A 39 5.80 17.54 -4.85
C PRO A 39 4.56 18.37 -4.53
N HIS A 40 3.49 18.18 -5.30
CA HIS A 40 2.19 18.78 -5.06
C HIS A 40 1.88 18.46 -3.60
N ASP A 41 2.14 19.46 -2.77
CA ASP A 41 2.12 19.44 -1.33
C ASP A 41 2.20 18.04 -0.71
N ALA A 42 3.36 17.39 -0.83
CA ALA A 42 3.87 16.61 0.30
C ALA A 42 4.31 17.59 1.40
N ASN A 43 3.42 18.52 1.76
CA ASN A 43 3.50 19.26 2.98
C ASN A 43 3.12 18.23 4.05
N PRO A 44 4.07 17.69 4.84
CA PRO A 44 3.72 16.76 5.92
C PRO A 44 2.74 17.38 6.94
N GLY A 45 2.42 18.69 6.82
CA GLY A 45 1.43 19.40 7.61
C GLY A 45 0.02 19.52 7.01
N VAL A 46 -0.25 19.11 5.75
CA VAL A 46 -1.61 19.12 5.17
C VAL A 46 -2.04 17.69 4.89
N GLY A 47 -2.17 16.89 5.94
CA GLY A 47 -2.77 15.57 5.83
C GLY A 47 -4.21 15.70 5.32
N THR A 48 -4.66 14.77 4.47
CA THR A 48 -6.09 14.65 4.13
C THR A 48 -6.88 14.53 5.43
N PRO A 49 -7.90 15.38 5.66
CA PRO A 49 -8.77 15.27 6.82
C PRO A 49 -9.27 13.83 6.97
N PRO A 50 -9.23 13.24 8.18
CA PRO A 50 -9.58 11.84 8.37
C PRO A 50 -10.94 11.46 7.78
N MET A 51 -11.95 12.33 7.92
CA MET A 51 -13.28 12.05 7.37
C MET A 51 -13.30 12.05 5.84
N GLU A 52 -12.58 12.96 5.18
CA GLU A 52 -12.47 12.95 3.72
C GLU A 52 -11.77 11.69 3.22
N ALA A 53 -10.73 11.24 3.93
CA ALA A 53 -10.07 9.97 3.65
C ALA A 53 -11.03 8.77 3.78
N TRP A 54 -11.90 8.77 4.81
CA TRP A 54 -12.90 7.73 5.00
C TRP A 54 -13.99 7.74 3.93
N GLU A 55 -14.49 8.92 3.56
CA GLU A 55 -15.54 9.10 2.57
C GLU A 55 -15.06 8.67 1.19
N ALA A 56 -13.85 9.10 0.78
CA ALA A 56 -13.24 8.67 -0.48
C ALA A 56 -13.05 7.15 -0.55
N ALA A 57 -12.70 6.51 0.59
CA ALA A 57 -12.60 5.06 0.67
C ALA A 57 -13.97 4.42 0.48
N SER A 58 -14.96 4.87 1.25
CA SER A 58 -16.31 4.33 1.26
C SER A 58 -17.01 4.49 -0.10
N GLU A 59 -16.82 5.64 -0.77
CA GLU A 59 -17.41 5.92 -2.08
C GLU A 59 -16.86 5.00 -3.16
N ARG A 60 -15.53 4.85 -3.25
CA ARG A 60 -14.87 4.01 -4.27
C ARG A 60 -15.34 2.57 -4.25
N LEU A 61 -15.70 2.08 -3.07
CA LEU A 61 -16.13 0.70 -2.86
C LEU A 61 -17.64 0.52 -3.02
N GLY A 62 -18.37 1.63 -3.25
CA GLY A 62 -19.83 1.64 -3.21
C GLY A 62 -20.40 1.30 -1.82
N TRP A 63 -19.63 1.55 -0.76
CA TRP A 63 -19.96 1.21 0.63
C TRP A 63 -20.47 2.42 1.42
N ALA A 64 -21.37 3.18 0.81
CA ALA A 64 -21.97 4.35 1.45
C ALA A 64 -22.63 3.98 2.80
N GLY A 65 -22.31 4.72 3.86
CA GLY A 65 -23.00 4.65 5.15
C GLY A 65 -22.29 3.87 6.28
N MET A 66 -21.07 3.36 6.07
CA MET A 66 -20.28 2.80 7.17
C MET A 66 -19.63 3.92 8.01
N ALA A 67 -19.74 3.83 9.33
CA ALA A 67 -19.07 4.78 10.22
C ALA A 67 -17.59 4.39 10.40
N PRO A 68 -16.66 5.37 10.41
CA PRO A 68 -15.26 5.10 10.70
C PRO A 68 -15.09 4.58 12.14
N PRO A 69 -13.99 3.85 12.43
CA PRO A 69 -13.67 3.49 13.81
C PRO A 69 -13.48 4.74 14.68
N ALA A 70 -13.77 4.65 15.98
CA ALA A 70 -13.57 5.77 16.89
C ALA A 70 -12.12 6.27 16.93
N ALA A 71 -11.15 5.36 16.70
CA ALA A 71 -9.73 5.68 16.59
C ALA A 71 -9.30 6.11 15.17
N TRP A 72 -10.22 6.38 14.25
CA TRP A 72 -9.90 6.68 12.86
C TRP A 72 -9.05 7.94 12.70
N GLY A 73 -9.39 9.02 13.40
CA GLY A 73 -8.59 10.25 13.38
C GLY A 73 -7.16 9.98 13.83
N THR A 74 -6.98 9.22 14.91
CA THR A 74 -5.67 8.78 15.41
C THR A 74 -4.95 7.89 14.41
N LEU A 75 -5.63 6.92 13.78
CA LEU A 75 -5.05 6.07 12.74
C LEU A 75 -4.54 6.86 11.55
N VAL A 76 -5.32 7.83 11.10
CA VAL A 76 -4.95 8.71 10.00
C VAL A 76 -3.74 9.55 10.42
N LEU A 77 -3.75 10.16 11.60
CA LEU A 77 -2.70 11.09 12.06
C LEU A 77 -1.40 10.40 12.53
N GLU A 78 -1.48 9.25 13.20
CA GLU A 78 -0.32 8.52 13.75
C GLU A 78 0.33 7.61 12.72
N ALA A 79 -0.45 7.08 11.78
CA ALA A 79 0.16 6.38 10.70
C ALA A 79 0.84 7.45 9.83
N ALA A 80 2.15 7.30 9.58
CA ALA A 80 2.87 7.95 8.47
C ALA A 80 2.31 7.51 7.09
N ARG A 81 1.03 7.13 7.05
CA ARG A 81 0.33 6.28 6.12
C ARG A 81 -1.14 6.70 5.97
N VAL A 82 -1.48 7.99 6.17
CA VAL A 82 -2.79 8.60 5.81
C VAL A 82 -3.31 8.11 4.44
N PRO A 83 -2.49 8.05 3.37
CA PRO A 83 -2.96 7.58 2.06
C PRO A 83 -3.39 6.11 2.05
N HIS A 84 -2.92 5.30 3.01
CA HIS A 84 -3.10 3.84 2.99
C HIS A 84 -4.43 3.40 3.58
N VAL A 85 -5.02 4.21 4.46
CA VAL A 85 -6.25 3.82 5.12
C VAL A 85 -7.46 3.97 4.17
N VAL A 86 -7.37 4.91 3.23
CA VAL A 86 -8.28 5.00 2.07
C VAL A 86 -8.17 3.77 1.16
N CYS A 87 -6.99 3.14 1.15
CA CYS A 87 -6.64 2.00 0.32
C CYS A 87 -6.69 0.64 1.05
N ALA A 88 -7.03 0.64 2.34
CA ALA A 88 -7.26 -0.55 3.17
C ALA A 88 -8.06 -1.66 2.47
N PRO A 89 -9.14 -1.38 1.72
CA PRO A 89 -10.00 -2.40 1.15
C PRO A 89 -9.48 -3.04 -0.13
N GLY A 90 -8.22 -2.80 -0.51
CA GLY A 90 -7.61 -3.49 -1.64
C GLY A 90 -7.95 -2.87 -2.99
N ASP A 91 -8.19 -1.56 -3.05
CA ASP A 91 -8.29 -0.86 -4.34
C ASP A 91 -6.94 -0.50 -4.94
N TYR A 92 -5.90 -0.38 -4.11
CA TYR A 92 -4.61 0.15 -4.56
C TYR A 92 -3.43 -0.72 -4.13
N PRO A 93 -2.34 -0.67 -4.91
CA PRO A 93 -1.38 -1.75 -4.91
C PRO A 93 -0.43 -1.73 -3.71
N GLN A 94 0.37 -2.78 -3.55
CA GLN A 94 1.30 -2.88 -2.43
C GLN A 94 2.42 -1.84 -2.56
N ARG A 95 2.85 -1.32 -1.41
CA ARG A 95 4.03 -0.45 -1.29
C ARG A 95 5.07 -1.16 -0.44
N LEU A 96 6.33 -0.99 -0.79
CA LEU A 96 7.42 -1.33 0.12
C LEU A 96 7.58 -0.24 1.17
N ASP A 97 7.89 -0.61 2.40
CA ASP A 97 8.30 0.36 3.40
C ASP A 97 9.72 0.85 3.09
N VAL A 98 9.81 1.91 2.28
CA VAL A 98 11.09 2.49 1.84
C VAL A 98 11.96 2.90 3.03
N THR A 99 11.36 3.37 4.13
CA THR A 99 12.11 3.71 5.34
C THR A 99 12.74 2.47 5.98
N ALA A 100 12.00 1.35 6.03
CA ALA A 100 12.55 0.08 6.48
C ALA A 100 13.63 -0.48 5.53
N LEU A 101 13.56 -0.14 4.25
CA LEU A 101 14.56 -0.51 3.25
C LEU A 101 15.85 0.33 3.36
N LEU A 102 15.73 1.60 3.75
CA LEU A 102 16.83 2.55 3.93
C LEU A 102 17.57 2.36 5.27
N LYS A 103 16.89 1.91 6.32
CA LYS A 103 17.52 1.65 7.62
C LYS A 103 18.24 0.29 7.58
N ALA A 104 19.56 0.29 7.75
CA ALA A 104 20.36 -0.92 7.98
C ALA A 104 19.80 -1.76 9.16
N PRO A 105 20.10 -3.07 9.28
CA PRO A 105 19.38 -4.03 10.13
C PRO A 105 19.33 -3.73 11.64
N THR A 106 19.99 -2.67 12.10
CA THR A 106 20.19 -2.34 13.51
C THR A 106 19.22 -1.30 14.07
N ALA A 107 18.35 -0.68 13.25
CA ALA A 107 17.41 0.33 13.74
C ALA A 107 15.97 0.05 13.26
N ARG A 108 15.39 -1.06 13.73
CA ARG A 108 13.92 -1.18 13.83
C ARG A 108 13.49 -0.29 15.00
N GLU A 109 13.41 1.01 14.76
CA GLU A 109 12.74 1.90 15.70
C GLU A 109 11.27 1.50 15.73
N GLU A 110 10.83 1.01 16.90
CA GLU A 110 9.43 0.85 17.29
C GLU A 110 8.78 2.23 17.46
N SER A 111 8.82 3.05 16.42
CA SER A 111 8.17 4.36 16.40
C SER A 111 6.89 4.25 15.59
N GLY A 112 5.87 3.71 16.24
CA GLY A 112 4.49 3.79 15.78
C GLY A 112 3.64 3.74 17.04
N GLY A 113 2.87 4.79 17.30
CA GLY A 113 1.87 4.78 18.36
C GLY A 113 1.10 3.47 18.29
N VAL A 114 1.10 2.73 19.38
CA VAL A 114 0.27 1.53 19.49
C VAL A 114 -1.16 2.05 19.53
N VAL A 115 -1.76 2.26 18.35
CA VAL A 115 -3.22 2.32 18.27
C VAL A 115 -3.68 1.06 18.98
N SER A 116 -4.38 1.23 20.11
CA SER A 116 -4.75 0.11 20.98
C SER A 116 -5.36 -0.98 20.11
N ALA A 117 -4.61 -2.07 19.90
CA ALA A 117 -5.00 -3.14 18.99
C ALA A 117 -6.41 -3.64 19.32
N GLY A 118 -6.76 -3.63 20.62
CA GLY A 118 -8.09 -3.97 21.11
C GLY A 118 -9.22 -3.05 20.66
N LEU A 119 -8.98 -1.75 20.46
CA LEU A 119 -10.03 -0.83 19.96
C LEU A 119 -10.36 -1.09 18.48
N LEU A 120 -9.34 -1.34 17.66
CA LEU A 120 -9.53 -1.66 16.24
C LEU A 120 -10.14 -3.03 16.04
N GLU A 121 -9.67 -4.04 16.78
CA GLU A 121 -10.26 -5.37 16.77
C GLU A 121 -11.72 -5.34 17.22
N SER A 122 -12.04 -4.59 18.28
CA SER A 122 -13.41 -4.43 18.75
C SER A 122 -14.31 -3.80 17.69
N TRP A 123 -13.88 -2.71 17.04
CA TRP A 123 -14.64 -2.09 15.96
C TRP A 123 -14.80 -3.03 14.76
N ALA A 124 -13.74 -3.75 14.38
CA ALA A 124 -13.77 -4.71 13.29
C ALA A 124 -14.74 -5.87 13.60
N GLY A 125 -14.75 -6.35 14.85
CA GLY A 125 -15.65 -7.40 15.33
C GLY A 125 -17.14 -7.02 15.29
N GLN A 126 -17.46 -5.73 15.32
CA GLN A 126 -18.83 -5.22 15.21
C GLN A 126 -19.37 -5.27 13.77
N GLN A 127 -18.50 -5.45 12.77
CA GLN A 127 -18.93 -5.53 11.38
C GLN A 127 -19.68 -6.85 11.13
N LYS A 128 -20.82 -6.74 10.46
CA LYS A 128 -21.73 -7.88 10.17
C LYS A 128 -21.98 -8.08 8.68
N GLN A 129 -21.79 -7.05 7.87
CA GLN A 129 -21.94 -7.16 6.41
C GLN A 129 -20.64 -7.68 5.81
N PRO A 130 -20.66 -8.66 4.88
CA PRO A 130 -19.45 -9.26 4.33
C PRO A 130 -18.48 -8.21 3.74
N ASN A 131 -19.00 -7.22 3.01
CA ASN A 131 -18.19 -6.14 2.44
C ASN A 131 -17.55 -5.24 3.52
N ASN A 132 -18.28 -4.92 4.59
CA ASN A 132 -17.73 -4.16 5.73
C ASN A 132 -16.63 -4.95 6.45
N MET A 133 -16.73 -6.28 6.49
CA MET A 133 -15.67 -7.12 7.04
C MET A 133 -14.41 -7.08 6.16
N VAL A 134 -14.54 -7.03 4.83
CA VAL A 134 -13.39 -6.84 3.92
C VAL A 134 -12.71 -5.49 4.21
N LEU A 135 -13.47 -4.41 4.38
CA LEU A 135 -12.90 -3.11 4.78
C LEU A 135 -12.15 -3.22 6.10
N ALA A 136 -12.79 -3.81 7.11
CA ALA A 136 -12.21 -3.93 8.43
C ALA A 136 -10.93 -4.78 8.42
N ALA A 137 -10.89 -5.85 7.64
CA ALA A 137 -9.69 -6.64 7.41
C ALA A 137 -8.56 -5.79 6.79
N GLY A 138 -8.91 -4.97 5.81
CA GLY A 138 -8.01 -3.98 5.21
C GLY A 138 -7.41 -3.01 6.22
N VAL A 139 -8.24 -2.42 7.06
CA VAL A 139 -7.82 -1.44 8.08
C VAL A 139 -6.92 -2.12 9.12
N LEU A 140 -7.28 -3.33 9.57
CA LEU A 140 -6.46 -4.13 10.47
C LEU A 140 -5.08 -4.44 9.85
N ARG A 141 -5.02 -4.74 8.55
CA ARG A 141 -3.76 -4.99 7.84
C ARG A 141 -2.88 -3.75 7.82
N VAL A 142 -3.44 -2.59 7.45
CA VAL A 142 -2.71 -1.31 7.40
C VAL A 142 -2.20 -0.90 8.78
N ALA A 143 -2.98 -1.19 9.83
CA ALA A 143 -2.57 -1.01 11.23
C ALA A 143 -1.53 -2.04 11.72
N GLY A 144 -1.08 -2.96 10.86
CA GLY A 144 -0.07 -3.97 11.19
C GLY A 144 -0.62 -5.22 11.89
N ASN A 145 -1.92 -5.29 12.19
CA ASN A 145 -2.56 -6.44 12.81
C ASN A 145 -2.95 -7.50 11.77
N ARG A 146 -1.93 -8.12 11.17
CA ARG A 146 -2.08 -9.07 10.05
C ARG A 146 -2.87 -10.32 10.41
N GLN A 147 -2.75 -10.80 11.65
CA GLN A 147 -3.48 -11.97 12.11
C GLN A 147 -4.97 -11.69 12.21
N ALA A 148 -5.38 -10.60 12.86
CA ALA A 148 -6.77 -10.20 12.94
C ALA A 148 -7.35 -9.88 11.55
N ALA A 149 -6.56 -9.23 10.68
CA ALA A 149 -6.94 -8.99 9.29
C ALA A 149 -7.26 -10.28 8.54
N ALA A 150 -6.41 -11.30 8.64
CA ALA A 150 -6.63 -12.60 8.01
C ALA A 150 -7.88 -13.31 8.55
N GLN A 151 -8.10 -13.29 9.87
CA GLN A 151 -9.29 -13.87 10.48
C GLN A 151 -10.57 -13.17 10.03
N MET A 152 -10.57 -11.84 10.00
CA MET A 152 -11.69 -11.03 9.54
C MET A 152 -12.01 -11.30 8.06
N LEU A 153 -10.99 -11.40 7.21
CA LEU A 153 -11.19 -11.71 5.79
C LEU A 153 -11.75 -13.13 5.59
N GLN A 154 -11.28 -14.12 6.35
CA GLN A 154 -11.82 -15.48 6.28
C GLN A 154 -13.30 -15.52 6.68
N ARG A 155 -13.68 -14.78 7.73
CA ARG A 155 -15.08 -14.64 8.12
C ARG A 155 -15.90 -13.97 7.01
N ALA A 156 -15.39 -12.89 6.41
CA ALA A 156 -16.07 -12.21 5.31
C ALA A 156 -16.36 -13.18 4.15
N ILE A 157 -15.39 -14.01 3.77
CA ILE A 157 -15.52 -15.01 2.70
C ILE A 157 -16.54 -16.08 3.09
N ALA A 158 -16.49 -16.58 4.33
CA ALA A 158 -17.46 -17.56 4.83
C ALA A 158 -18.90 -17.01 4.81
N ASP A 159 -19.05 -15.71 5.05
CA ASP A 159 -20.33 -14.99 5.01
C ASP A 159 -20.69 -14.50 3.58
N GLY A 160 -19.94 -14.92 2.55
CA GLY A 160 -20.28 -14.73 1.14
C GLY A 160 -19.63 -13.52 0.45
N ALA A 161 -18.61 -12.91 1.05
CA ALA A 161 -17.83 -11.87 0.37
C ALA A 161 -17.04 -12.47 -0.80
N HIS A 162 -17.38 -12.04 -2.00
CA HIS A 162 -16.67 -12.40 -3.22
C HIS A 162 -16.53 -11.14 -4.08
N SER A 163 -15.30 -10.70 -4.31
CA SER A 163 -14.97 -9.55 -5.14
C SER A 163 -13.48 -9.53 -5.46
N ASP A 164 -13.08 -8.68 -6.41
CA ASP A 164 -11.67 -8.44 -6.71
C ASP A 164 -10.92 -7.87 -5.49
N HIS A 165 -11.60 -7.13 -4.63
CA HIS A 165 -11.05 -6.64 -3.36
C HIS A 165 -10.66 -7.78 -2.41
N VAL A 166 -11.48 -8.83 -2.33
CA VAL A 166 -11.17 -10.03 -1.54
C VAL A 166 -9.91 -10.70 -2.09
N ALA A 167 -9.84 -10.91 -3.41
CA ALA A 167 -8.68 -11.53 -4.05
C ALA A 167 -7.41 -10.68 -3.87
N ASN A 168 -7.52 -9.35 -4.03
CA ASN A 168 -6.39 -8.46 -3.84
C ASN A 168 -5.90 -8.46 -2.39
N LEU A 169 -6.81 -8.42 -1.41
CA LEU A 169 -6.46 -8.44 0.01
C LEU A 169 -5.87 -9.79 0.44
N GLN A 170 -6.34 -10.91 -0.12
CA GLN A 170 -5.69 -12.22 0.06
C GLN A 170 -4.25 -12.21 -0.47
N GLY A 171 -4.02 -11.64 -1.66
CA GLY A 171 -2.70 -11.49 -2.22
C GLY A 171 -1.79 -10.59 -1.38
N ALA A 172 -2.34 -9.49 -0.87
CA ALA A 172 -1.65 -8.57 0.04
C ALA A 172 -1.22 -9.24 1.36
N LEU A 173 -2.12 -10.00 1.99
CA LEU A 173 -1.80 -10.73 3.23
C LEU A 173 -0.77 -11.85 2.98
N ALA A 174 -0.82 -12.51 1.81
CA ALA A 174 0.19 -13.49 1.43
C ALA A 174 1.56 -12.84 1.21
N PHE A 175 1.59 -11.69 0.52
CA PHE A 175 2.78 -10.89 0.32
C PHE A 175 3.39 -10.43 1.66
N ASP A 176 2.56 -9.90 2.56
CA ASP A 176 2.96 -9.47 3.91
C ASP A 176 3.52 -10.63 4.77
N ALA A 177 3.14 -11.87 4.46
CA ALA A 177 3.64 -13.09 5.11
C ALA A 177 4.86 -13.70 4.39
N GLY A 178 5.35 -13.09 3.31
CA GLY A 178 6.45 -13.60 2.49
C GLY A 178 6.08 -14.72 1.52
N ASP A 179 4.80 -15.08 1.37
CA ASP A 179 4.33 -16.09 0.43
C ASP A 179 4.07 -15.48 -0.96
N MET A 180 5.17 -15.21 -1.67
CA MET A 180 5.15 -14.58 -3.00
C MET A 180 4.39 -15.40 -4.05
N LYS A 181 4.45 -16.74 -3.95
CA LYS A 181 3.74 -17.61 -4.88
C LYS A 181 2.23 -17.46 -4.75
N LYS A 182 1.72 -17.43 -3.51
CA LYS A 182 0.30 -17.21 -3.26
C LYS A 182 -0.11 -15.78 -3.60
N ALA A 183 0.70 -14.78 -3.29
CA ALA A 183 0.46 -13.40 -3.70
C ALA A 183 0.30 -13.28 -5.23
N HIS A 184 1.23 -13.87 -5.98
CA HIS A 184 1.18 -13.92 -7.44
C HIS A 184 -0.11 -14.57 -7.95
N ALA A 185 -0.49 -15.74 -7.40
CA ALA A 185 -1.69 -16.45 -7.78
C ALA A 185 -2.95 -15.61 -7.56
N CYS A 186 -3.05 -14.92 -6.42
CA CYS A 186 -4.16 -14.02 -6.13
C CYS A 186 -4.22 -12.83 -7.11
N TRP A 187 -3.09 -12.17 -7.37
CA TRP A 187 -3.06 -10.98 -8.22
C TRP A 187 -3.19 -11.27 -9.72
N THR A 188 -2.86 -12.48 -10.17
CA THR A 188 -3.08 -12.91 -11.55
C THR A 188 -4.57 -13.08 -11.87
N LEU A 189 -5.39 -13.41 -10.86
CA LEU A 189 -6.83 -13.58 -11.02
C LEU A 189 -7.60 -12.26 -11.05
N LEU A 190 -6.96 -11.14 -10.69
CA LEU A 190 -7.59 -9.83 -10.79
C LEU A 190 -7.84 -9.46 -12.27
N PRO A 191 -8.91 -8.69 -12.55
CA PRO A 191 -9.08 -8.06 -13.85
C PRO A 191 -7.84 -7.27 -14.25
N GLU A 192 -7.63 -7.13 -15.56
CA GLU A 192 -6.56 -6.26 -16.05
C GLU A 192 -6.82 -4.82 -15.64
N GLY A 193 -5.79 -4.19 -15.09
CA GLY A 193 -5.87 -2.83 -14.61
C GLY A 193 -4.68 -2.46 -13.73
N PRO A 194 -4.64 -1.19 -13.28
CA PRO A 194 -3.47 -0.63 -12.61
C PRO A 194 -3.04 -1.39 -11.36
N THR A 195 -4.01 -1.78 -10.52
CA THR A 195 -3.76 -2.50 -9.26
C THR A 195 -3.09 -3.85 -9.53
N ARG A 196 -3.55 -4.59 -10.53
CA ARG A 196 -2.93 -5.85 -10.95
C ARG A 196 -1.51 -5.62 -11.47
N TRP A 197 -1.33 -4.68 -12.40
CA TRP A 197 -0.01 -4.44 -13.01
C TRP A 197 1.01 -3.99 -11.99
N HIS A 198 0.66 -3.08 -11.08
CA HIS A 198 1.58 -2.61 -10.06
C HIS A 198 1.95 -3.71 -9.07
N ASN A 199 0.97 -4.49 -8.60
CA ASN A 199 1.22 -5.61 -7.69
C ASN A 199 2.11 -6.69 -8.31
N LEU A 200 1.86 -7.05 -9.58
CA LEU A 200 2.69 -8.01 -10.31
C LEU A 200 4.09 -7.43 -10.61
N GLY A 201 4.18 -6.14 -10.95
CA GLY A 201 5.44 -5.44 -11.13
C GLY A 201 6.28 -5.47 -9.85
N LEU A 202 5.64 -5.30 -8.70
CA LEU A 202 6.32 -5.39 -7.41
C LEU A 202 6.87 -6.79 -7.13
N LEU A 203 6.11 -7.84 -7.44
CA LEU A 203 6.62 -9.22 -7.33
C LEU A 203 7.80 -9.45 -8.26
N ALA A 204 7.64 -9.10 -9.53
CA ALA A 204 8.68 -9.28 -10.54
C ALA A 204 9.98 -8.60 -10.10
N TRP A 205 9.89 -7.34 -9.67
CA TRP A 205 11.06 -6.60 -9.22
C TRP A 205 11.75 -7.25 -8.01
N LEU A 206 10.98 -7.71 -7.02
CA LEU A 206 11.51 -8.40 -5.85
C LEU A 206 12.12 -9.77 -6.17
N THR A 207 11.63 -10.45 -7.21
CA THR A 207 12.15 -11.75 -7.64
C THR A 207 13.28 -11.64 -8.67
N GLY A 208 13.67 -10.41 -9.06
CA GLY A 208 14.72 -10.15 -10.04
C GLY A 208 14.27 -10.32 -11.50
N GLU A 209 12.97 -10.30 -11.74
CA GLU A 209 12.36 -10.31 -13.07
C GLU A 209 12.13 -8.87 -13.60
N PRO A 210 12.08 -8.67 -14.92
CA PRO A 210 11.74 -7.39 -15.53
C PRO A 210 10.39 -6.84 -15.04
N ALA A 211 10.38 -5.63 -14.49
CA ALA A 211 9.19 -5.05 -13.87
C ALA A 211 8.77 -3.68 -14.43
N ARG A 212 9.67 -3.00 -15.16
CA ARG A 212 9.44 -1.63 -15.65
C ARG A 212 8.16 -1.49 -16.48
N GLU A 213 7.90 -2.43 -17.39
CA GLU A 213 6.72 -2.39 -18.24
C GLU A 213 5.42 -2.47 -17.42
N LEU A 214 5.40 -3.31 -16.37
CA LEU A 214 4.25 -3.47 -15.49
C LEU A 214 3.95 -2.17 -14.72
N PHE A 215 4.98 -1.51 -14.17
CA PHE A 215 4.80 -0.22 -13.51
C PHE A 215 4.41 0.90 -14.48
N THR A 216 4.93 0.87 -15.71
CA THR A 216 4.54 1.83 -16.77
C THR A 216 3.06 1.70 -17.13
N LYS A 217 2.58 0.45 -17.29
CA LYS A 217 1.14 0.18 -17.52
C LYS A 217 0.30 0.62 -16.33
N ALA A 218 0.74 0.33 -15.11
CA ALA A 218 0.06 0.78 -13.90
C ALA A 218 -0.11 2.30 -13.87
N ARG A 219 0.99 3.04 -14.06
CA ARG A 219 0.99 4.51 -14.12
C ARG A 219 0.01 5.04 -15.17
N ALA A 220 0.00 4.46 -16.37
CA ALA A 220 -0.84 4.92 -17.47
C ALA A 220 -2.36 4.81 -17.20
N GLY A 221 -2.77 3.93 -16.28
CA GLY A 221 -4.18 3.76 -15.92
C GLY A 221 -4.59 4.45 -14.61
N ILE A 222 -3.71 5.25 -13.99
CA ILE A 222 -3.99 5.98 -12.73
C ILE A 222 -3.99 7.49 -13.02
N ASP A 223 -5.00 8.22 -12.52
CA ASP A 223 -5.09 9.68 -12.59
C ASP A 223 -3.83 10.32 -12.02
N GLU A 224 -3.28 11.32 -12.70
CA GLU A 224 -2.01 11.96 -12.33
C GLU A 224 -2.03 12.64 -10.95
N ARG A 225 -3.21 12.96 -10.43
CA ARG A 225 -3.37 13.54 -9.09
C ARG A 225 -3.39 12.49 -7.99
N ASP A 226 -3.48 11.21 -8.35
CA ASP A 226 -3.46 10.12 -7.38
C ASP A 226 -1.99 9.81 -6.97
N PRO A 227 -1.65 9.78 -5.67
CA PRO A 227 -0.30 9.47 -5.21
C PRO A 227 0.28 8.15 -5.76
N TRP A 228 -0.56 7.19 -6.13
CA TRP A 228 -0.12 5.93 -6.74
C TRP A 228 0.41 6.09 -8.16
N HIS A 229 -0.01 7.13 -8.89
CA HIS A 229 0.59 7.48 -10.19
C HIS A 229 2.08 7.74 -10.03
N HIS A 230 2.43 8.60 -9.05
CA HIS A 230 3.81 8.97 -8.78
C HIS A 230 4.62 7.81 -8.21
N LEU A 231 4.01 6.95 -7.39
CA LEU A 231 4.69 5.75 -6.90
C LEU A 231 4.98 4.75 -8.04
N ALA A 232 4.01 4.53 -8.94
CA ALA A 232 4.22 3.67 -10.10
C ALA A 232 5.31 4.24 -11.02
N ALA A 233 5.37 5.57 -11.19
CA ALA A 233 6.46 6.24 -11.90
C ALA A 233 7.82 5.97 -11.25
N LEU A 234 7.94 6.19 -9.93
CA LEU A 234 9.16 5.91 -9.17
C LEU A 234 9.61 4.46 -9.34
N TYR A 235 8.68 3.50 -9.22
CA TYR A 235 9.01 2.09 -9.40
C TYR A 235 9.40 1.73 -10.83
N ALA A 236 8.82 2.35 -11.85
CA ALA A 236 9.26 2.18 -13.23
C ALA A 236 10.70 2.67 -13.44
N ASP A 237 11.05 3.79 -12.80
CA ASP A 237 12.38 4.40 -12.92
C ASP A 237 13.48 3.56 -12.25
N VAL A 238 13.18 2.93 -11.11
CA VAL A 238 14.17 2.11 -10.36
C VAL A 238 14.16 0.63 -10.73
N ALA A 239 13.10 0.14 -11.38
CA ALA A 239 13.06 -1.22 -11.87
C ALA A 239 14.05 -1.38 -13.04
N SER A 240 14.77 -2.50 -13.03
CA SER A 240 15.59 -2.93 -14.16
C SER A 240 14.71 -3.37 -15.33
N ASP A 241 15.26 -3.22 -16.54
CA ASP A 241 14.76 -3.89 -17.74
C ASP A 241 15.08 -5.39 -17.71
#